data_AF-A0A388KNK2-F1
#
_entry.id   AF-A0A388KNK2-F1
#
_cell.length_a   1.000
_cell.length_b   1.000
_cell.length_c   1.000
_cell.angle_alpha   90.00
_cell.angle_beta   90.00
_cell.angle_gamma   90.00
#
_symmetry.space_group_name_H-M   'P 1'
#
loop_
_entity.id
_entity.type
_entity.pdbx_description
1 polymer ?
#
loop_
_entity_poly.entity_id
_entity_poly.type
_entity_poly.pdbx_seq_one_letter_code
_entity_poly.pdbx_strand_id
1 'polypeptide(L)'
;MAAAESCSAMMLVATLLLALYACELAPSVNARTGSHMRPLDSLHFFRRELKTHRERMERVLVEVTEPPPGGPARTITVALDGSGDYKLPSEAVASLGTKSSAPVTIYIKDGVYRDRFNVVKRRWNVTMIGNPEDPSRVVIVDNRHAGKMGADGDDIGTFQSATATFGGYHIIVQGISFINDFPRGKPGEIGNQAVAMRASGWFIIFANCIFRGFQDTLYAHKGVQLYKNCYIEGTIDFIFGYATAQYEDCHIHTLADPFTISAEKRQLPGARTSGFLFLRGIITGVSGKAYLGRAWGAASLTWFVETQMEAFIQPAGWNNFNDPTREKTADYGEYNCSGPGSDRSGRVSWSRALTLEEVGPFLGGDRQWIDGNSWVRLPSPLPPTPDGREDAATTPLPISSGSPPPPPPPPPPASVVPPTPPSVEPPVLPSGFATAGLEPAAASGNATGVIAALRADPRFSIFVGLLDKGFAANLPLQPLTISVPENAAFARLGPGQLDTIKADEALLYEFLGYHFADGFYPKADLLAAIAKSTSGTVSVPTQGGSYVSFSSVGDVIKVDGSTSVTEADFLVDSPNKAVAHVIASVLLSQDVTDSLASSSSPPPHPV
;
A
#
# COMPACT_ATOMS: atom_id res chain seq x y z
N MET A 1 -24.53 36.38 -38.67
CA MET A 1 -25.22 36.63 -37.38
C MET A 1 -26.24 35.55 -37.03
N ALA A 2 -27.05 35.02 -37.96
CA ALA A 2 -28.05 33.98 -37.64
C ALA A 2 -27.47 32.61 -37.18
N ALA A 3 -26.23 32.25 -37.53
CA ALA A 3 -25.61 31.00 -37.10
C ALA A 3 -25.09 31.02 -35.64
N ALA A 4 -24.79 32.20 -35.09
CA ALA A 4 -24.30 32.35 -33.72
C ALA A 4 -25.43 32.26 -32.68
N GLU A 5 -26.63 32.74 -33.03
CA GLU A 5 -27.81 32.68 -32.16
C GLU A 5 -28.36 31.25 -32.04
N SER A 6 -28.27 30.45 -33.10
CA SER A 6 -28.69 29.03 -33.09
C SER A 6 -27.82 28.16 -32.18
N CYS A 7 -26.52 28.46 -32.07
CA CYS A 7 -25.59 27.68 -31.24
C CYS A 7 -25.76 28.00 -29.75
N SER A 8 -26.09 29.25 -29.42
CA SER A 8 -26.35 29.67 -28.05
C SER A 8 -27.69 29.15 -27.52
N ALA A 9 -28.71 29.02 -28.39
CA ALA A 9 -30.00 28.43 -28.04
C ALA A 9 -29.91 26.91 -27.82
N MET A 10 -29.15 26.18 -28.64
CA MET A 10 -28.92 24.73 -28.44
C MET A 10 -28.14 24.43 -27.16
N MET A 11 -27.14 25.25 -26.81
CA MET A 11 -26.41 25.13 -25.54
C MET A 11 -27.32 25.36 -24.34
N LEU A 12 -28.23 26.35 -24.40
CA LEU A 12 -29.16 26.63 -23.31
C LEU A 12 -30.16 25.47 -23.10
N VAL A 13 -30.67 24.88 -24.19
CA VAL A 13 -31.61 23.74 -24.15
C VAL A 13 -30.92 22.47 -23.66
N ALA A 14 -29.67 22.21 -24.06
CA ALA A 14 -28.89 21.08 -23.55
C ALA A 14 -28.58 21.21 -22.05
N THR A 15 -28.33 22.44 -21.57
CA THR A 15 -28.07 22.72 -20.15
C THR A 15 -29.33 22.58 -19.31
N LEU A 16 -30.49 22.99 -19.84
CA LEU A 16 -31.81 22.81 -19.20
C LEU A 16 -32.25 21.34 -19.16
N LEU A 17 -31.95 20.55 -20.21
CA LEU A 17 -32.23 19.12 -20.23
C LEU A 17 -31.34 18.32 -19.26
N LEU A 18 -30.07 18.69 -19.10
CA LEU A 18 -29.20 18.11 -18.06
C LEU A 18 -29.68 18.46 -16.64
N ALA A 19 -30.16 19.69 -16.43
CA ALA A 19 -30.69 20.12 -15.14
C ALA A 19 -32.01 19.43 -14.77
N LEU A 20 -32.87 19.15 -15.77
CA LEU A 20 -34.10 18.37 -15.58
C LEU A 20 -33.82 16.88 -15.33
N TYR A 21 -32.84 16.29 -16.02
CA TYR A 21 -32.44 14.89 -15.79
C TYR A 21 -31.80 14.69 -14.41
N ALA A 22 -31.10 15.69 -13.87
CA ALA A 22 -30.57 15.68 -12.51
C ALA A 22 -31.66 15.83 -11.43
N CYS A 23 -32.85 16.32 -11.79
CA CYS A 23 -33.94 16.59 -10.85
C CYS A 23 -34.87 15.37 -10.62
N GLU A 24 -34.87 14.38 -11.51
CA GLU A 24 -35.72 13.18 -11.41
C GLU A 24 -35.10 12.00 -10.61
N LEU A 25 -33.87 12.12 -10.11
CA LEU A 25 -33.19 11.06 -9.35
C LEU A 25 -33.04 11.31 -7.84
N ALA A 26 -33.71 12.33 -7.28
CA ALA A 26 -33.69 12.57 -5.84
C ALA A 26 -34.94 11.96 -5.15
N PRO A 27 -34.81 10.96 -4.26
CA PRO A 27 -35.90 10.63 -3.35
C PRO A 27 -36.10 11.78 -2.37
N SER A 28 -37.37 12.20 -2.23
CA SER A 28 -37.80 13.23 -1.29
C SER A 28 -37.58 12.78 0.16
N VAL A 29 -36.68 13.42 0.90
CA VAL A 29 -36.73 13.44 2.38
C VAL A 29 -36.37 14.84 2.88
N ASN A 30 -37.29 15.39 3.68
CA ASN A 30 -37.25 16.70 4.28
C ASN A 30 -36.20 16.81 5.41
N ALA A 31 -35.29 17.76 5.25
CA ALA A 31 -34.79 18.75 6.21
C ALA A 31 -34.14 18.35 7.58
N ARG A 32 -32.97 19.00 7.78
CA ARG A 32 -32.26 19.39 9.04
C ARG A 32 -31.31 18.37 9.67
N THR A 33 -30.06 18.37 9.19
CA THR A 33 -28.79 18.64 9.92
C THR A 33 -27.64 17.99 9.15
N GLY A 34 -26.58 18.74 8.83
CA GLY A 34 -25.36 18.22 8.20
C GLY A 34 -24.98 18.98 6.93
N SER A 35 -23.86 19.68 6.98
CA SER A 35 -23.25 20.35 5.82
C SER A 35 -22.75 19.31 4.80
N HIS A 36 -23.62 18.87 3.90
CA HIS A 36 -23.21 18.11 2.73
C HIS A 36 -22.82 19.09 1.62
N MET A 37 -21.53 19.15 1.26
CA MET A 37 -21.09 19.79 0.02
C MET A 37 -21.77 19.09 -1.17
N ARG A 38 -22.25 19.87 -2.14
CA ARG A 38 -22.86 19.32 -3.36
C ARG A 38 -21.77 18.67 -4.24
N PRO A 39 -22.08 17.62 -5.03
CA PRO A 39 -21.09 16.95 -5.89
C PRO A 39 -20.35 17.87 -6.88
N LEU A 40 -20.95 18.98 -7.28
CA LEU A 40 -20.31 19.98 -8.16
C LEU A 40 -19.31 20.87 -7.41
N ASP A 41 -19.52 21.13 -6.12
CA ASP A 41 -18.60 21.91 -5.28
C ASP A 41 -17.31 21.12 -5.00
N SER A 42 -17.42 19.78 -4.86
CA SER A 42 -16.26 18.91 -4.67
C SER A 42 -15.37 18.79 -5.92
N LEU A 43 -15.95 18.92 -7.13
CA LEU A 43 -15.20 18.87 -8.40
C LEU A 43 -14.48 20.20 -8.69
N HIS A 44 -15.09 21.34 -8.38
CA HIS A 44 -14.43 22.65 -8.49
C HIS A 44 -13.30 22.81 -7.48
N PHE A 45 -13.53 22.39 -6.22
CA PHE A 45 -12.48 22.36 -5.20
C PHE A 45 -11.33 21.45 -5.62
N PHE A 46 -11.64 20.22 -6.09
CA PHE A 46 -10.65 19.28 -6.59
C PHE A 46 -9.83 19.83 -7.75
N ARG A 47 -10.46 20.46 -8.74
CA ARG A 47 -9.75 21.12 -9.85
C ARG A 47 -8.84 22.25 -9.39
N ARG A 48 -9.21 22.97 -8.32
CA ARG A 48 -8.37 24.01 -7.73
C ARG A 48 -7.14 23.40 -7.04
N GLU A 49 -7.31 22.38 -6.21
CA GLU A 49 -6.18 21.74 -5.53
C GLU A 49 -5.24 21.05 -6.53
N LEU A 50 -5.77 20.43 -7.60
CA LEU A 50 -4.97 19.91 -8.70
C LEU A 50 -4.26 20.99 -9.52
N LYS A 51 -4.86 22.17 -9.63
CA LYS A 51 -4.19 23.33 -10.24
C LYS A 51 -3.06 23.80 -9.35
N THR A 52 -3.26 23.91 -8.04
CA THR A 52 -2.21 24.21 -7.05
C THR A 52 -1.10 23.16 -7.10
N HIS A 53 -1.44 21.86 -7.18
CA HIS A 53 -0.48 20.77 -7.36
C HIS A 53 0.34 20.98 -8.64
N ARG A 54 -0.31 21.21 -9.79
CA ARG A 54 0.37 21.46 -11.07
C ARG A 54 1.23 22.72 -11.08
N GLU A 55 0.82 23.76 -10.36
CA GLU A 55 1.55 25.03 -10.30
C GLU A 55 2.74 24.97 -9.32
N ARG A 56 2.63 24.19 -8.23
CA ARG A 56 3.70 24.01 -7.24
C ARG A 56 4.70 22.92 -7.63
N MET A 57 4.24 21.90 -8.35
CA MET A 57 5.07 20.84 -8.89
C MET A 57 5.43 21.22 -10.34
N GLU A 58 6.39 22.13 -10.47
CA GLU A 58 6.97 22.57 -11.75
C GLU A 58 7.22 21.36 -12.66
N ARG A 59 6.88 21.47 -13.95
CA ARG A 59 6.69 20.35 -14.89
C ARG A 59 7.91 19.44 -15.00
N VAL A 60 7.99 18.43 -14.15
CA VAL A 60 8.77 17.23 -14.44
C VAL A 60 7.87 16.34 -15.29
N LEU A 61 7.85 16.62 -16.60
CA LEU A 61 7.48 15.60 -17.57
C LEU A 61 8.47 14.46 -17.39
N VAL A 62 8.08 13.48 -16.59
CA VAL A 62 8.75 12.18 -16.62
C VAL A 62 8.35 11.57 -17.96
N GLU A 63 9.16 11.74 -19.00
CA GLU A 63 9.07 10.81 -20.13
C GLU A 63 9.32 9.41 -19.55
N VAL A 64 8.36 8.50 -19.70
CA VAL A 64 8.52 7.17 -19.15
C VAL A 64 9.66 6.47 -19.90
N THR A 65 10.60 5.99 -19.10
CA THR A 65 11.51 4.85 -19.29
C THR A 65 11.17 4.06 -20.55
N GLU A 66 12.11 3.88 -21.47
CA GLU A 66 11.92 2.91 -22.55
C GLU A 66 11.42 1.57 -21.97
N PRO A 67 10.45 0.90 -22.63
CA PRO A 67 9.96 -0.39 -22.17
C PRO A 67 11.14 -1.33 -21.90
N PRO A 68 11.06 -2.22 -20.90
CA PRO A 68 12.16 -3.12 -20.57
C PRO A 68 12.63 -3.84 -21.84
N PRO A 69 13.94 -3.94 -22.10
CA PRO A 69 14.46 -4.48 -23.35
C PRO A 69 14.00 -5.93 -23.54
N GLY A 70 13.25 -6.20 -24.62
CA GLY A 70 12.76 -7.55 -24.93
C GLY A 70 11.64 -7.61 -25.96
N GLY A 71 11.97 -7.70 -27.25
CA GLY A 71 11.04 -8.07 -28.33
C GLY A 71 9.99 -7.00 -28.70
N PRO A 72 9.14 -7.27 -29.72
CA PRO A 72 8.17 -6.30 -30.21
C PRO A 72 7.11 -6.00 -29.14
N ALA A 73 7.02 -4.74 -28.72
CA ALA A 73 6.08 -4.28 -27.71
C ALA A 73 4.63 -4.35 -28.23
N ARG A 74 3.76 -5.09 -27.53
CA ARG A 74 2.32 -5.08 -27.84
C ARG A 74 1.72 -3.78 -27.30
N THR A 75 1.00 -3.07 -28.15
CA THR A 75 0.26 -1.86 -27.75
C THR A 75 -1.24 -2.15 -27.76
N ILE A 76 -1.95 -1.68 -26.73
CA ILE A 76 -3.39 -1.78 -26.58
C ILE A 76 -3.93 -0.37 -26.30
N THR A 77 -5.02 0.01 -26.94
CA THR A 77 -5.71 1.28 -26.72
C THR A 77 -7.08 1.05 -26.08
N VAL A 78 -7.37 1.79 -25.02
CA VAL A 78 -8.67 1.80 -24.34
C VAL A 78 -9.34 3.14 -24.60
N ALA A 79 -10.58 3.13 -25.11
CA ALA A 79 -11.32 4.35 -25.38
C ALA A 79 -12.84 4.14 -25.22
N LEU A 80 -13.50 4.96 -24.40
CA LEU A 80 -14.94 4.86 -24.13
C LEU A 80 -15.80 5.06 -25.38
N ASP A 81 -15.34 5.88 -26.33
CA ASP A 81 -16.02 6.17 -27.59
C ASP A 81 -15.96 5.00 -28.60
N GLY A 82 -15.25 3.91 -28.27
CA GLY A 82 -15.06 2.75 -29.14
C GLY A 82 -13.98 2.93 -30.20
N SER A 83 -13.18 4.01 -30.15
CA SER A 83 -12.05 4.24 -31.07
C SER A 83 -10.76 3.48 -30.72
N GLY A 84 -10.78 2.68 -29.64
CA GLY A 84 -9.67 1.83 -29.19
C GLY A 84 -9.99 0.34 -29.34
N ASP A 85 -9.03 -0.51 -28.97
CA ASP A 85 -9.17 -1.97 -28.98
C ASP A 85 -10.19 -2.46 -27.94
N TYR A 86 -10.30 -1.75 -26.81
CA TYR A 86 -11.25 -2.04 -25.73
C TYR A 86 -11.97 -0.77 -25.26
N LYS A 87 -13.15 -0.93 -24.66
CA LYS A 87 -13.89 0.20 -24.07
C LYS A 87 -13.49 0.41 -22.62
N LEU A 88 -13.18 -0.66 -21.90
CA LEU A 88 -12.87 -0.62 -20.48
C LEU A 88 -11.43 -1.08 -20.18
N PRO A 89 -10.75 -0.47 -19.20
CA PRO A 89 -9.46 -0.93 -18.71
C PRO A 89 -9.47 -2.39 -18.27
N SER A 90 -10.54 -2.86 -17.61
CA SER A 90 -10.67 -4.25 -17.18
C SER A 90 -10.67 -5.25 -18.35
N GLU A 91 -11.23 -4.89 -19.50
CA GLU A 91 -11.20 -5.70 -20.73
C GLU A 91 -9.77 -5.79 -21.29
N ALA A 92 -9.08 -4.66 -21.38
CA ALA A 92 -7.68 -4.61 -21.82
C ALA A 92 -6.78 -5.43 -20.89
N VAL A 93 -6.95 -5.25 -19.59
CA VAL A 93 -6.25 -6.03 -18.57
C VAL A 93 -6.61 -7.51 -18.70
N ALA A 94 -7.88 -7.89 -18.87
CA ALA A 94 -8.28 -9.28 -19.07
C ALA A 94 -7.65 -9.92 -20.33
N SER A 95 -7.39 -9.13 -21.37
CA SER A 95 -6.73 -9.58 -22.61
C SER A 95 -5.23 -9.88 -22.47
N LEU A 96 -4.63 -9.48 -21.33
CA LEU A 96 -3.24 -9.81 -21.04
C LEU A 96 -3.16 -11.31 -20.69
N GLY A 97 -2.28 -12.03 -21.38
CA GLY A 97 -1.96 -13.41 -21.02
C GLY A 97 -1.45 -13.51 -19.58
N THR A 98 -1.51 -14.70 -18.99
CA THR A 98 -1.06 -14.94 -17.60
C THR A 98 0.45 -15.13 -17.47
N LYS A 99 1.20 -15.28 -18.57
CA LYS A 99 2.66 -15.53 -18.59
C LYS A 99 3.32 -14.86 -19.80
N SER A 100 3.49 -13.54 -19.76
CA SER A 100 4.23 -12.83 -20.80
C SER A 100 5.37 -12.03 -20.18
N SER A 101 6.61 -12.33 -20.59
CA SER A 101 7.77 -11.45 -20.37
C SER A 101 7.85 -10.34 -21.42
N ALA A 102 7.07 -10.41 -22.50
CA ALA A 102 7.04 -9.36 -23.51
C ALA A 102 6.38 -8.09 -22.93
N PRO A 103 7.00 -6.90 -23.12
CA PRO A 103 6.42 -5.63 -22.70
C PRO A 103 5.06 -5.37 -23.35
N VAL A 104 4.09 -4.93 -22.55
CA VAL A 104 2.78 -4.49 -23.03
C VAL A 104 2.53 -3.06 -22.60
N THR A 105 2.16 -2.20 -23.54
CA THR A 105 1.72 -0.83 -23.25
C THR A 105 0.22 -0.70 -23.47
N ILE A 106 -0.51 -0.24 -22.45
CA ILE A 106 -1.94 0.06 -22.51
C ILE A 106 -2.09 1.58 -22.45
N TYR A 107 -2.50 2.19 -23.57
CA TYR A 107 -2.91 3.59 -23.62
C TYR A 107 -4.38 3.71 -23.24
N ILE A 108 -4.70 4.58 -22.30
CA ILE A 108 -6.08 4.86 -21.89
C ILE A 108 -6.38 6.30 -22.27
N LYS A 109 -7.31 6.48 -23.21
CA LYS A 109 -7.74 7.81 -23.62
C LYS A 109 -8.52 8.52 -22.51
N ASP A 110 -8.69 9.83 -22.66
CA ASP A 110 -9.50 10.62 -21.74
C ASP A 110 -10.89 10.03 -21.53
N GLY A 111 -11.34 10.02 -20.28
CA GLY A 111 -12.61 9.46 -19.90
C GLY A 111 -12.75 9.24 -18.40
N VAL A 112 -13.99 9.08 -17.97
CA VAL A 112 -14.33 8.60 -16.63
C VAL A 112 -14.83 7.16 -16.76
N TYR A 113 -14.00 6.24 -16.32
CA TYR A 113 -14.22 4.80 -16.38
C TYR A 113 -14.69 4.33 -15.01
N ARG A 114 -16.01 4.08 -14.88
CA ARG A 114 -16.54 3.38 -13.70
C ARG A 114 -16.27 1.90 -13.86
N ASP A 115 -15.07 1.49 -13.45
CA ASP A 115 -14.51 0.18 -13.74
C ASP A 115 -13.59 -0.26 -12.59
N ARG A 116 -13.42 -1.57 -12.45
CA ARG A 116 -12.51 -2.18 -11.47
C ARG A 116 -11.69 -3.27 -12.14
N PHE A 117 -10.38 -3.24 -11.96
CA PHE A 117 -9.51 -4.26 -12.54
C PHE A 117 -8.41 -4.71 -11.59
N ASN A 118 -7.90 -5.91 -11.88
CA ASN A 118 -6.77 -6.51 -11.19
C ASN A 118 -5.71 -6.95 -12.20
N VAL A 119 -4.57 -6.25 -12.20
CA VAL A 119 -3.35 -6.74 -12.84
C VAL A 119 -2.78 -7.81 -11.91
N VAL A 120 -3.07 -9.08 -12.23
CA VAL A 120 -2.67 -10.24 -11.43
C VAL A 120 -1.15 -10.40 -11.38
N LYS A 121 -0.63 -10.97 -10.28
CA LYS A 121 0.81 -11.10 -9.93
C LYS A 121 1.72 -11.70 -11.03
N ARG A 122 1.16 -12.39 -12.02
CA ARG A 122 1.90 -13.04 -13.11
C ARG A 122 2.03 -12.18 -14.38
N ARG A 123 1.54 -10.95 -14.35
CA ARG A 123 1.64 -10.01 -15.48
C ARG A 123 2.78 -9.05 -15.21
N TRP A 124 3.88 -9.25 -15.91
CA TRP A 124 5.10 -8.44 -15.77
C TRP A 124 5.22 -7.49 -16.95
N ASN A 125 6.05 -6.46 -16.82
CA ASN A 125 6.39 -5.54 -17.92
C ASN A 125 5.15 -4.85 -18.52
N VAL A 126 4.20 -4.46 -17.66
CA VAL A 126 2.99 -3.74 -18.07
C VAL A 126 3.18 -2.25 -17.85
N THR A 127 3.03 -1.47 -18.91
CA THR A 127 3.00 -0.01 -18.86
C THR A 127 1.58 0.48 -19.15
N MET A 128 0.99 1.27 -18.25
CA MET A 128 -0.32 1.90 -18.44
C MET A 128 -0.15 3.42 -18.53
N ILE A 129 -0.56 4.02 -19.64
CA ILE A 129 -0.37 5.45 -19.91
C ILE A 129 -1.73 6.09 -20.14
N GLY A 130 -2.10 7.02 -19.27
CA GLY A 130 -3.25 7.90 -19.42
C GLY A 130 -2.86 9.23 -20.04
N ASN A 131 -3.10 10.31 -19.29
CA ASN A 131 -2.75 11.68 -19.66
C ASN A 131 -1.73 12.25 -18.65
N PRO A 132 -0.40 12.14 -18.91
CA PRO A 132 0.62 12.59 -17.98
C PRO A 132 0.64 14.09 -17.69
N GLU A 133 0.17 14.91 -18.64
CA GLU A 133 0.09 16.37 -18.48
C GLU A 133 -1.09 16.80 -17.59
N ASP A 134 -2.19 16.03 -17.65
CA ASP A 134 -3.37 16.25 -16.83
C ASP A 134 -4.02 14.91 -16.45
N PRO A 135 -3.53 14.25 -15.37
CA PRO A 135 -4.05 12.95 -14.94
C PRO A 135 -5.53 12.97 -14.56
N SER A 136 -6.13 14.15 -14.35
CA SER A 136 -7.56 14.28 -14.06
C SER A 136 -8.46 14.02 -15.27
N ARG A 137 -7.88 13.91 -16.48
CA ARG A 137 -8.61 13.58 -17.71
C ARG A 137 -8.85 12.08 -17.88
N VAL A 138 -8.09 11.22 -17.20
CA VAL A 138 -8.25 9.75 -17.23
C VAL A 138 -8.55 9.26 -15.82
N VAL A 139 -9.82 8.96 -15.54
CA VAL A 139 -10.29 8.61 -14.19
C VAL A 139 -10.81 7.18 -14.16
N ILE A 140 -10.27 6.35 -13.28
CA ILE A 140 -10.79 5.02 -12.93
C ILE A 140 -11.47 5.13 -11.56
N VAL A 141 -12.75 4.76 -11.48
CA VAL A 141 -13.57 4.96 -10.27
C VAL A 141 -14.45 3.75 -9.92
N ASP A 142 -14.48 3.37 -8.64
CA ASP A 142 -15.40 2.39 -8.04
C ASP A 142 -15.74 2.83 -6.59
N ASN A 143 -16.70 2.18 -5.94
CA ASN A 143 -17.15 2.54 -4.58
C ASN A 143 -17.16 1.36 -3.59
N ARG A 144 -16.36 0.32 -3.81
CA ARG A 144 -16.29 -0.80 -2.87
C ARG A 144 -15.63 -0.37 -1.55
N HIS A 145 -16.14 -0.90 -0.46
CA HIS A 145 -15.62 -0.71 0.89
C HIS A 145 -15.51 -2.06 1.60
N ALA A 146 -14.77 -2.12 2.69
CA ALA A 146 -14.46 -3.37 3.38
C ALA A 146 -15.69 -4.14 3.85
N GLY A 147 -16.70 -3.44 4.38
CA GLY A 147 -17.96 -4.02 4.85
C GLY A 147 -18.98 -4.34 3.74
N LYS A 148 -18.56 -4.29 2.47
CA LYS A 148 -19.42 -4.74 1.37
C LYS A 148 -19.51 -6.26 1.44
N MET A 149 -20.72 -6.78 1.39
CA MET A 149 -20.95 -8.23 1.38
C MET A 149 -20.37 -8.87 0.11
N GLY A 150 -19.58 -9.92 0.31
CA GLY A 150 -18.99 -10.80 -0.70
C GLY A 150 -19.97 -11.85 -1.21
N ALA A 151 -19.52 -12.66 -2.16
CA ALA A 151 -20.32 -13.74 -2.75
C ALA A 151 -20.45 -14.96 -1.81
N ASP A 152 -19.53 -15.09 -0.88
CA ASP A 152 -19.47 -16.06 0.22
C ASP A 152 -20.38 -15.68 1.40
N GLY A 153 -20.92 -14.45 1.41
CA GLY A 153 -21.76 -13.94 2.50
C GLY A 153 -20.95 -13.35 3.67
N ASP A 154 -19.64 -13.14 3.48
CA ASP A 154 -18.75 -12.43 4.40
C ASP A 154 -18.37 -11.04 3.84
N ASP A 155 -17.87 -10.15 4.70
CA ASP A 155 -17.32 -8.87 4.29
C ASP A 155 -16.10 -9.06 3.37
N ILE A 156 -16.06 -8.37 2.22
CA ILE A 156 -14.93 -8.49 1.28
C ILE A 156 -13.59 -8.00 1.87
N GLY A 157 -13.65 -7.19 2.94
CA GLY A 157 -12.51 -6.62 3.63
C GLY A 157 -11.76 -5.54 2.85
N THR A 158 -10.85 -4.84 3.53
CA THR A 158 -10.07 -3.73 2.95
C THR A 158 -9.33 -4.16 1.68
N PHE A 159 -8.76 -5.36 1.67
CA PHE A 159 -7.92 -5.85 0.57
C PHE A 159 -8.67 -5.92 -0.77
N GLN A 160 -9.93 -6.34 -0.76
CA GLN A 160 -10.76 -6.49 -1.96
C GLN A 160 -11.58 -5.23 -2.30
N SER A 161 -11.49 -4.18 -1.48
CA SER A 161 -12.19 -2.91 -1.71
C SER A 161 -11.56 -2.03 -2.81
N ALA A 162 -10.37 -2.40 -3.28
CA ALA A 162 -9.57 -1.59 -4.21
C ALA A 162 -10.24 -1.39 -5.59
N THR A 163 -10.28 -0.13 -6.05
CA THR A 163 -10.75 0.24 -7.41
C THR A 163 -9.80 -0.29 -8.49
N ALA A 164 -8.49 -0.16 -8.28
CA ALA A 164 -7.48 -0.76 -9.15
C ALA A 164 -6.43 -1.51 -8.34
N THR A 165 -6.00 -2.67 -8.83
CA THR A 165 -4.93 -3.43 -8.20
C THR A 165 -3.80 -3.75 -9.17
N PHE A 166 -2.57 -3.54 -8.71
CA PHE A 166 -1.35 -3.83 -9.43
C PHE A 166 -0.53 -4.86 -8.67
N GLY A 167 -0.38 -6.05 -9.24
CA GLY A 167 0.52 -7.07 -8.71
C GLY A 167 1.44 -7.61 -9.79
N GLY A 168 2.70 -7.83 -9.44
CA GLY A 168 3.70 -8.36 -10.37
C GLY A 168 5.04 -7.64 -10.28
N TYR A 169 5.79 -7.66 -11.39
CA TYR A 169 7.12 -7.09 -11.50
C TYR A 169 7.19 -6.13 -12.68
N HIS A 170 7.94 -5.03 -12.53
CA HIS A 170 8.17 -4.03 -13.59
C HIS A 170 6.86 -3.49 -14.17
N ILE A 171 6.08 -2.83 -13.33
CA ILE A 171 4.83 -2.19 -13.74
C ILE A 171 5.04 -0.67 -13.72
N ILE A 172 4.63 0.00 -14.78
CA ILE A 172 4.67 1.46 -14.84
C ILE A 172 3.26 1.96 -15.09
N VAL A 173 2.83 2.96 -14.33
CA VAL A 173 1.53 3.59 -14.46
C VAL A 173 1.73 5.09 -14.47
N GLN A 174 1.23 5.76 -15.50
CA GLN A 174 1.46 7.19 -15.68
C GLN A 174 0.18 7.93 -16.07
N GLY A 175 -0.07 9.08 -15.44
CA GLY A 175 -1.09 10.02 -15.91
C GLY A 175 -2.52 9.54 -15.70
N ILE A 176 -2.79 8.76 -14.64
CA ILE A 176 -4.10 8.18 -14.37
C ILE A 176 -4.55 8.56 -12.95
N SER A 177 -5.83 8.90 -12.82
CA SER A 177 -6.51 9.08 -11.54
C SER A 177 -7.21 7.79 -11.09
N PHE A 178 -6.91 7.30 -9.89
CA PHE A 178 -7.61 6.21 -9.23
C PHE A 178 -8.42 6.77 -8.07
N ILE A 179 -9.73 6.55 -8.11
CA ILE A 179 -10.67 7.14 -7.14
C ILE A 179 -11.53 6.03 -6.55
N ASN A 180 -11.62 5.98 -5.21
CA ASN A 180 -12.72 5.30 -4.55
C ASN A 180 -13.75 6.34 -4.11
N ASP A 181 -14.95 6.32 -4.70
CA ASP A 181 -16.01 7.29 -4.42
C ASP A 181 -17.01 6.82 -3.34
N PHE A 182 -16.62 5.82 -2.53
CA PHE A 182 -17.37 5.45 -1.33
C PHE A 182 -17.48 6.64 -0.36
N PRO A 183 -18.68 6.95 0.19
CA PRO A 183 -18.87 8.10 1.07
C PRO A 183 -17.99 8.05 2.32
N ARG A 184 -17.54 9.23 2.79
CA ARG A 184 -16.79 9.36 4.05
C ARG A 184 -17.63 8.85 5.22
N GLY A 185 -17.16 7.76 5.83
CA GLY A 185 -17.64 7.27 7.11
C GLY A 185 -17.27 8.17 8.29
N LYS A 186 -17.92 7.96 9.43
CA LYS A 186 -17.48 8.58 10.69
C LYS A 186 -16.20 7.90 11.20
N PRO A 187 -15.33 8.63 11.90
CA PRO A 187 -14.18 8.03 12.59
C PRO A 187 -14.58 6.81 13.43
N GLY A 188 -13.90 5.68 13.19
CA GLY A 188 -14.08 4.45 13.97
C GLY A 188 -15.26 3.55 13.55
N GLU A 189 -16.02 3.92 12.52
CA GLU A 189 -17.03 3.03 11.95
C GLU A 189 -16.37 1.81 11.27
N ILE A 190 -16.93 0.63 11.53
CA ILE A 190 -16.42 -0.65 11.03
C ILE A 190 -16.80 -0.80 9.56
N GLY A 191 -15.87 -1.31 8.74
CA GLY A 191 -16.13 -1.65 7.34
C GLY A 191 -16.07 -0.50 6.35
N ASN A 192 -15.69 0.71 6.78
CA ASN A 192 -15.66 1.91 5.92
C ASN A 192 -14.34 2.14 5.16
N GLN A 193 -13.36 1.24 5.32
CA GLN A 193 -12.12 1.26 4.55
C GLN A 193 -12.43 1.10 3.05
N ALA A 194 -11.93 2.00 2.21
CA ALA A 194 -12.30 2.05 0.80
C ALA A 194 -11.09 2.44 -0.07
N VAL A 195 -10.42 1.41 -0.59
CA VAL A 195 -9.14 1.55 -1.27
C VAL A 195 -9.35 2.08 -2.70
N ALA A 196 -8.62 3.13 -3.07
CA ALA A 196 -8.58 3.62 -4.46
C ALA A 196 -7.58 2.82 -5.29
N MET A 197 -6.40 2.53 -4.74
CA MET A 197 -5.39 1.72 -5.41
C MET A 197 -4.63 0.82 -4.44
N ARG A 198 -4.42 -0.44 -4.84
CA ARG A 198 -3.57 -1.40 -4.11
C ARG A 198 -2.41 -1.90 -4.98
N ALA A 199 -1.19 -1.82 -4.46
CA ALA A 199 0.02 -2.32 -5.11
C ALA A 199 0.69 -3.45 -4.31
N SER A 200 0.92 -4.59 -4.96
CA SER A 200 1.52 -5.81 -4.41
C SER A 200 2.59 -6.37 -5.35
N GLY A 201 3.78 -5.78 -5.38
CA GLY A 201 4.81 -6.19 -6.33
C GLY A 201 6.10 -5.39 -6.24
N TRP A 202 7.08 -5.78 -7.06
CA TRP A 202 8.42 -5.20 -7.06
C TRP A 202 8.63 -4.37 -8.32
N PHE A 203 9.38 -3.28 -8.17
CA PHE A 203 9.72 -2.37 -9.25
C PHE A 203 8.48 -1.76 -9.91
N ILE A 204 7.52 -1.33 -9.08
CA ILE A 204 6.31 -0.65 -9.54
C ILE A 204 6.52 0.86 -9.47
N ILE A 205 6.23 1.56 -10.57
CA ILE A 205 6.32 3.02 -10.67
C ILE A 205 4.92 3.59 -10.93
N PHE A 206 4.50 4.54 -10.10
CA PHE A 206 3.39 5.43 -10.37
C PHE A 206 3.94 6.84 -10.58
N ALA A 207 3.72 7.43 -11.75
CA ALA A 207 4.24 8.74 -12.11
C ALA A 207 3.11 9.68 -12.56
N ASN A 208 3.02 10.88 -11.99
CA ASN A 208 1.96 11.83 -12.36
C ASN A 208 0.56 11.22 -12.19
N CYS A 209 0.32 10.48 -11.10
CA CYS A 209 -0.96 9.85 -10.81
C CYS A 209 -1.70 10.59 -9.70
N ILE A 210 -3.03 10.43 -9.71
CA ILE A 210 -3.89 10.93 -8.63
C ILE A 210 -4.48 9.74 -7.89
N PHE A 211 -4.39 9.73 -6.57
CA PHE A 211 -5.05 8.74 -5.70
C PHE A 211 -5.99 9.47 -4.77
N ARG A 212 -7.28 9.11 -4.81
CA ARG A 212 -8.31 9.83 -4.04
C ARG A 212 -9.29 8.88 -3.37
N GLY A 213 -9.53 9.11 -2.10
CA GLY A 213 -10.53 8.42 -1.31
C GLY A 213 -10.68 9.08 0.05
N PHE A 214 -11.10 8.30 1.03
CA PHE A 214 -11.14 8.72 2.44
C PHE A 214 -10.23 7.82 3.26
N GLN A 215 -10.80 6.86 4.00
CA GLN A 215 -10.04 5.90 4.78
C GLN A 215 -9.41 4.84 3.86
N ASP A 216 -8.12 4.57 4.08
CA ASP A 216 -7.35 3.53 3.40
C ASP A 216 -7.21 3.77 1.88
N THR A 217 -7.01 5.03 1.44
CA THR A 217 -6.99 5.40 0.02
C THR A 217 -5.93 4.65 -0.80
N LEU A 218 -4.67 4.66 -0.37
CA LEU A 218 -3.52 4.11 -1.06
C LEU A 218 -2.91 2.95 -0.26
N TYR A 219 -3.13 1.73 -0.74
CA TYR A 219 -2.61 0.52 -0.12
C TYR A 219 -1.30 0.09 -0.79
N ALA A 220 -0.18 0.63 -0.31
CA ALA A 220 1.17 0.18 -0.65
C ALA A 220 1.46 -1.15 0.06
N HIS A 221 0.73 -2.20 -0.36
CA HIS A 221 0.59 -3.45 0.38
C HIS A 221 1.92 -4.18 0.56
N LYS A 222 2.67 -4.46 -0.53
CA LYS A 222 3.96 -5.16 -0.45
C LYS A 222 4.87 -4.93 -1.66
N GLY A 223 6.16 -5.22 -1.45
CA GLY A 223 7.21 -5.14 -2.46
C GLY A 223 7.88 -3.76 -2.52
N VAL A 224 8.47 -3.42 -3.67
CA VAL A 224 9.29 -2.21 -3.86
C VAL A 224 8.60 -1.26 -4.83
N GLN A 225 8.33 -0.04 -4.40
CA GLN A 225 7.41 0.88 -5.09
C GLN A 225 7.92 2.32 -5.11
N LEU A 226 7.76 3.00 -6.24
CA LEU A 226 8.03 4.43 -6.40
C LEU A 226 6.73 5.16 -6.77
N TYR A 227 6.44 6.22 -6.03
CA TYR A 227 5.38 7.18 -6.32
C TYR A 227 6.06 8.52 -6.60
N LYS A 228 6.04 8.99 -7.84
CA LYS A 228 6.77 10.16 -8.30
C LYS A 228 5.83 11.22 -8.84
N ASN A 229 5.89 12.43 -8.29
CA ASN A 229 5.02 13.53 -8.72
C ASN A 229 3.53 13.18 -8.67
N CYS A 230 3.09 12.51 -7.60
CA CYS A 230 1.71 12.07 -7.44
C CYS A 230 0.94 13.00 -6.50
N TYR A 231 -0.37 13.10 -6.69
CA TYR A 231 -1.30 13.70 -5.74
C TYR A 231 -2.01 12.58 -4.97
N ILE A 232 -2.00 12.66 -3.64
CA ILE A 232 -2.61 11.65 -2.76
C ILE A 232 -3.52 12.34 -1.76
N GLU A 233 -4.82 12.02 -1.79
CA GLU A 233 -5.83 12.64 -0.93
C GLU A 233 -6.59 11.60 -0.09
N GLY A 234 -6.75 11.89 1.20
CA GLY A 234 -7.55 11.04 2.07
C GLY A 234 -7.72 11.52 3.51
N THR A 235 -8.17 10.61 4.36
CA THR A 235 -8.48 10.85 5.77
C THR A 235 -7.68 9.97 6.72
N ILE A 236 -8.10 8.72 6.96
CA ILE A 236 -7.48 7.74 7.88
C ILE A 236 -6.55 6.84 7.13
N ASP A 237 -5.33 6.71 7.65
CA ASP A 237 -4.34 5.72 7.20
C ASP A 237 -4.26 5.71 5.68
N PHE A 238 -4.41 6.88 5.06
CA PHE A 238 -4.74 6.93 3.65
C PHE A 238 -3.54 6.60 2.77
N ILE A 239 -2.36 6.46 3.38
CA ILE A 239 -1.17 5.81 2.83
C ILE A 239 -0.74 4.71 3.81
N PHE A 240 -0.97 3.44 3.47
CA PHE A 240 -0.74 2.34 4.42
C PHE A 240 -0.20 1.07 3.75
N GLY A 241 0.37 0.18 4.54
CA GLY A 241 0.87 -1.12 4.09
C GLY A 241 2.27 -1.49 4.58
N TYR A 242 2.91 -2.42 3.87
CA TYR A 242 4.19 -3.04 4.24
C TYR A 242 5.19 -3.00 3.06
N ALA A 243 4.98 -2.16 2.05
CA ALA A 243 5.96 -1.97 0.99
C ALA A 243 7.20 -1.21 1.47
N THR A 244 8.32 -1.44 0.80
CA THR A 244 9.41 -0.46 0.72
C THR A 244 9.02 0.56 -0.33
N ALA A 245 8.42 1.67 0.11
CA ALA A 245 7.84 2.67 -0.77
C ALA A 245 8.50 4.04 -0.61
N GLN A 246 8.86 4.65 -1.74
CA GLN A 246 9.35 6.02 -1.80
C GLN A 246 8.32 6.91 -2.51
N TYR A 247 7.92 7.99 -1.83
CA TYR A 247 7.03 9.04 -2.31
C TYR A 247 7.87 10.28 -2.57
N GLU A 248 8.23 10.48 -3.83
CA GLU A 248 9.17 11.51 -4.26
C GLU A 248 8.44 12.64 -4.97
N ASP A 249 8.62 13.87 -4.50
CA ASP A 249 7.99 15.07 -5.04
C ASP A 249 6.45 14.93 -5.09
N CYS A 250 5.85 14.29 -4.08
CA CYS A 250 4.40 14.08 -4.00
C CYS A 250 3.69 15.22 -3.26
N HIS A 251 2.43 15.48 -3.63
CA HIS A 251 1.53 16.35 -2.88
C HIS A 251 0.52 15.50 -2.13
N ILE A 252 0.59 15.58 -0.81
CA ILE A 252 -0.26 14.86 0.12
C ILE A 252 -1.29 15.84 0.65
N HIS A 253 -2.57 15.56 0.42
CA HIS A 253 -3.67 16.44 0.80
C HIS A 253 -4.62 15.74 1.79
N THR A 254 -4.67 16.23 3.03
CA THR A 254 -5.57 15.65 4.04
C THR A 254 -6.91 16.37 4.10
N LEU A 255 -7.98 15.59 4.20
CA LEU A 255 -9.36 16.08 4.35
C LEU A 255 -9.83 16.20 5.83
N ALA A 256 -8.90 16.21 6.81
CA ALA A 256 -9.00 16.23 8.31
C ALA A 256 -10.41 16.46 8.99
N ASP A 257 -10.82 15.93 10.15
CA ASP A 257 -10.27 15.42 11.44
C ASP A 257 -10.77 13.97 11.80
N PRO A 258 -10.15 13.19 12.73
CA PRO A 258 -8.74 13.09 13.17
C PRO A 258 -8.11 11.73 12.81
N PHE A 259 -7.06 11.64 11.99
CA PHE A 259 -6.96 10.39 11.20
C PHE A 259 -5.60 9.80 10.81
N THR A 260 -4.53 10.57 10.72
CA THR A 260 -3.17 10.11 10.34
C THR A 260 -2.94 9.91 8.85
N ILE A 261 -1.80 10.45 8.38
CA ILE A 261 -1.41 10.40 6.97
C ILE A 261 -0.93 9.00 6.60
N SER A 262 0.01 8.44 7.37
CA SER A 262 0.56 7.11 7.12
C SER A 262 0.26 6.08 8.21
N ALA A 263 0.16 4.82 7.80
CA ALA A 263 0.10 3.67 8.69
C ALA A 263 0.94 2.51 8.13
N GLU A 264 2.23 2.49 8.49
CA GLU A 264 3.16 1.46 8.04
C GLU A 264 3.13 0.23 8.98
N LYS A 265 3.24 -0.96 8.40
CA LYS A 265 2.94 -2.23 9.05
C LYS A 265 4.19 -3.03 9.46
N ARG A 266 5.39 -2.45 9.45
CA ARG A 266 6.60 -3.20 9.83
C ARG A 266 6.49 -3.73 11.24
N GLN A 267 6.70 -5.04 11.40
CA GLN A 267 6.51 -5.70 12.70
C GLN A 267 7.79 -5.78 13.52
N LEU A 268 8.94 -5.93 12.87
CA LEU A 268 10.21 -6.18 13.56
C LEU A 268 11.22 -5.05 13.32
N PRO A 269 11.94 -4.61 14.37
CA PRO A 269 13.04 -3.66 14.24
C PRO A 269 14.25 -4.35 13.60
N GLY A 270 15.19 -3.56 13.06
CA GLY A 270 16.42 -4.07 12.45
C GLY A 270 16.53 -3.72 10.97
N ALA A 271 16.91 -4.69 10.14
CA ALA A 271 17.09 -4.48 8.70
C ALA A 271 15.81 -3.90 8.06
N ARG A 272 15.98 -2.95 7.14
CA ARG A 272 14.87 -2.26 6.45
C ARG A 272 14.20 -3.20 5.43
N THR A 273 13.30 -4.08 5.91
CA THR A 273 12.50 -5.00 5.09
C THR A 273 11.28 -4.34 4.45
N SER A 274 10.83 -3.22 5.02
CA SER A 274 9.77 -2.34 4.55
C SER A 274 9.98 -0.93 5.11
N GLY A 275 9.19 0.03 4.64
CA GLY A 275 9.18 1.38 5.20
C GLY A 275 8.81 2.44 4.17
N PHE A 276 8.28 3.56 4.68
CA PHE A 276 7.87 4.69 3.84
C PHE A 276 8.87 5.83 3.93
N LEU A 277 9.35 6.30 2.77
CA LEU A 277 10.12 7.54 2.66
C LEU A 277 9.32 8.56 1.86
N PHE A 278 9.03 9.69 2.48
CA PHE A 278 8.48 10.87 1.83
C PHE A 278 9.63 11.86 1.59
N LEU A 279 9.91 12.16 0.33
CA LEU A 279 11.07 12.95 -0.09
C LEU A 279 10.62 14.13 -0.93
N ARG A 280 10.99 15.36 -0.50
CA ARG A 280 10.73 16.62 -1.23
C ARG A 280 9.26 16.87 -1.58
N GLY A 281 8.35 16.36 -0.75
CA GLY A 281 6.91 16.52 -0.95
C GLY A 281 6.33 17.77 -0.27
N ILE A 282 5.02 17.95 -0.45
CA ILE A 282 4.24 18.97 0.27
C ILE A 282 3.04 18.31 0.93
N ILE A 283 2.79 18.66 2.19
CA ILE A 283 1.65 18.21 2.98
C ILE A 283 0.72 19.41 3.24
N THR A 284 -0.51 19.31 2.73
CA THR A 284 -1.56 20.34 2.82
C THR A 284 -2.86 19.78 3.35
N GLY A 285 -3.81 20.63 3.75
CA GLY A 285 -5.07 20.15 4.32
C GLY A 285 -6.12 21.24 4.52
N VAL A 286 -7.39 20.82 4.58
CA VAL A 286 -8.55 21.73 4.59
C VAL A 286 -8.95 22.27 5.96
N SER A 287 -8.90 21.46 7.03
CA SER A 287 -9.25 21.87 8.40
C SER A 287 -9.04 20.74 9.39
N GLY A 288 -8.52 21.00 10.60
CA GLY A 288 -8.42 20.02 11.68
C GLY A 288 -6.97 19.74 12.07
N LYS A 289 -6.72 18.60 12.71
CA LYS A 289 -5.40 18.16 13.14
C LYS A 289 -5.07 16.76 12.61
N ALA A 290 -3.88 16.59 12.05
CA ALA A 290 -3.40 15.31 11.54
C ALA A 290 -2.09 14.88 12.21
N TYR A 291 -1.91 13.58 12.38
CA TYR A 291 -0.59 13.00 12.64
C TYR A 291 0.08 12.68 11.30
N LEU A 292 1.40 12.80 11.24
CA LEU A 292 2.25 12.34 10.14
C LEU A 292 2.08 10.84 9.91
N GLY A 293 1.87 10.06 10.98
CA GLY A 293 1.50 8.67 10.87
C GLY A 293 1.22 8.00 12.21
N ARG A 294 0.73 6.76 12.15
CA ARG A 294 0.59 5.89 13.31
C ARG A 294 1.19 4.50 13.09
N ALA A 295 1.73 3.94 14.17
CA ALA A 295 2.48 2.69 14.11
C ALA A 295 1.55 1.49 13.98
N TRP A 296 1.00 1.19 12.80
CA TRP A 296 0.13 0.03 12.60
C TRP A 296 0.88 -1.27 12.89
N GLY A 297 2.14 -1.37 12.45
CA GLY A 297 3.08 -2.40 12.90
C GLY A 297 3.91 -1.97 14.11
N ALA A 298 4.35 -2.94 14.91
CA ALA A 298 5.10 -2.67 16.14
C ALA A 298 6.42 -1.93 15.90
N ALA A 299 7.07 -2.16 14.76
CA ALA A 299 8.32 -1.50 14.36
C ALA A 299 8.14 -0.56 13.15
N SER A 300 6.95 0.02 13.02
CA SER A 300 6.55 0.90 11.91
C SER A 300 7.65 1.89 11.54
N LEU A 301 7.96 2.00 10.25
CA LEU A 301 9.01 2.89 9.74
C LEU A 301 8.43 3.92 8.77
N THR A 302 8.61 5.19 9.08
CA THR A 302 8.20 6.28 8.18
C THR A 302 9.10 7.50 8.38
N TRP A 303 9.73 7.95 7.31
CA TRP A 303 10.59 9.13 7.30
C TRP A 303 10.03 10.22 6.38
N PHE A 304 10.05 11.46 6.86
CA PHE A 304 9.80 12.66 6.06
C PHE A 304 11.11 13.44 5.89
N VAL A 305 11.51 13.67 4.65
CA VAL A 305 12.78 14.27 4.28
C VAL A 305 12.51 15.40 3.30
N GLU A 306 13.00 16.61 3.61
CA GLU A 306 12.82 17.81 2.78
C GLU A 306 11.35 18.13 2.45
N THR A 307 10.44 17.75 3.34
CA THR A 307 8.99 17.87 3.12
C THR A 307 8.45 19.16 3.73
N GLN A 308 7.66 19.90 2.96
CA GLN A 308 6.95 21.09 3.45
C GLN A 308 5.64 20.69 4.13
N MET A 309 5.38 21.22 5.34
CA MET A 309 4.23 20.88 6.17
C MET A 309 3.44 22.12 6.60
N GLU A 310 2.15 22.16 6.30
CA GLU A 310 1.23 23.19 6.78
C GLU A 310 0.83 22.99 8.26
N ALA A 311 0.20 23.99 8.87
CA ALA A 311 0.07 24.13 10.33
C ALA A 311 -0.87 23.12 11.02
N PHE A 312 -1.59 22.28 10.27
CA PHE A 312 -2.54 21.32 10.83
C PHE A 312 -1.86 20.05 11.38
N ILE A 313 -0.54 19.88 11.20
CA ILE A 313 0.19 18.78 11.80
C ILE A 313 0.20 18.94 13.32
N GLN A 314 -0.26 17.91 14.04
CA GLN A 314 -0.25 17.88 15.50
C GLN A 314 1.18 18.09 16.01
N PRO A 315 1.40 18.87 17.08
CA PRO A 315 2.73 19.06 17.66
C PRO A 315 3.43 17.73 17.97
N ALA A 316 2.68 16.75 18.51
CA ALA A 316 3.14 15.40 18.78
C ALA A 316 3.69 14.68 17.53
N GLY A 317 3.19 15.02 16.34
CA GLY A 317 3.59 14.48 15.04
C GLY A 317 3.14 13.06 14.77
N TRP A 318 3.31 12.16 15.73
CA TRP A 318 3.14 10.71 15.55
C TRP A 318 2.24 10.10 16.61
N ASN A 319 1.63 8.96 16.28
CA ASN A 319 0.79 8.20 17.19
C ASN A 319 1.29 6.74 17.29
N ASN A 320 1.35 6.20 18.51
CA ASN A 320 1.85 4.85 18.80
C ASN A 320 0.76 3.76 18.65
N PHE A 321 -0.34 4.06 17.96
CA PHE A 321 -1.51 3.18 17.84
C PHE A 321 -2.14 2.80 19.19
N ASN A 322 -2.07 3.72 20.16
CA ASN A 322 -2.50 3.51 21.55
C ASN A 322 -1.77 2.36 22.25
N ASP A 323 -0.56 2.05 21.82
CA ASP A 323 0.27 0.98 22.34
C ASP A 323 1.69 1.51 22.64
N PRO A 324 1.98 1.88 23.90
CA PRO A 324 3.28 2.41 24.30
C PRO A 324 4.46 1.47 24.03
N THR A 325 4.23 0.17 23.82
CA THR A 325 5.32 -0.76 23.51
C THR A 325 5.95 -0.46 22.16
N ARG A 326 5.19 0.11 21.23
CA ARG A 326 5.65 0.47 19.87
C ARG A 326 6.64 1.63 19.87
N GLU A 327 6.63 2.47 20.90
CA GLU A 327 7.56 3.59 21.04
C GLU A 327 9.02 3.15 21.13
N LYS A 328 9.27 1.89 21.52
CA LYS A 328 10.62 1.31 21.61
C LYS A 328 11.19 0.88 20.25
N THR A 329 10.32 0.66 19.27
CA THR A 329 10.68 -0.06 18.03
C THR A 329 10.24 0.66 16.76
N ALA A 330 9.27 1.57 16.83
CA ALA A 330 8.91 2.44 15.72
C ALA A 330 10.07 3.36 15.34
N ASP A 331 10.29 3.54 14.04
CA ASP A 331 11.36 4.37 13.49
C ASP A 331 10.75 5.51 12.67
N TYR A 332 10.43 6.57 13.39
CA TYR A 332 9.88 7.79 12.81
C TYR A 332 10.89 8.91 12.81
N GLY A 333 11.06 9.52 11.65
CA GLY A 333 12.14 10.46 11.42
C GLY A 333 11.70 11.65 10.56
N GLU A 334 12.24 12.81 10.88
CA GLU A 334 12.11 14.02 10.09
C GLU A 334 13.51 14.60 9.82
N TYR A 335 13.79 14.95 8.55
CA TYR A 335 15.00 15.65 8.13
C TYR A 335 14.65 16.88 7.29
N ASN A 336 15.22 18.04 7.63
CA ASN A 336 15.12 19.29 6.85
C ASN A 336 13.69 19.61 6.36
N CYS A 337 12.68 19.28 7.16
CA CYS A 337 11.28 19.62 6.86
C CYS A 337 11.03 21.10 7.16
N SER A 338 10.13 21.72 6.41
CA SER A 338 9.86 23.16 6.50
C SER A 338 8.37 23.47 6.63
N GLY A 339 8.04 24.73 6.94
CA GLY A 339 6.65 25.18 7.13
C GLY A 339 6.17 25.08 8.58
N PRO A 340 5.00 25.65 8.90
CA PRO A 340 4.51 25.76 10.27
C PRO A 340 4.20 24.40 10.93
N GLY A 341 3.94 23.35 10.15
CA GLY A 341 3.71 21.99 10.68
C GLY A 341 4.99 21.22 11.03
N SER A 342 6.16 21.73 10.63
CA SER A 342 7.45 21.05 10.81
C SER A 342 8.16 21.40 12.12
N ASP A 343 7.54 22.19 13.01
CA ASP A 343 8.11 22.44 14.34
C ASP A 343 8.16 21.14 15.15
N ARG A 344 9.38 20.74 15.51
CA ARG A 344 9.64 19.50 16.24
C ARG A 344 9.71 19.66 17.75
N SER A 345 9.61 20.88 18.27
CA SER A 345 9.70 21.16 19.71
C SER A 345 8.66 20.42 20.56
N GLY A 346 7.49 20.12 19.98
CA GLY A 346 6.40 19.37 20.62
C GLY A 346 6.26 17.90 20.20
N ARG A 347 7.22 17.35 19.43
CA ARG A 347 7.13 15.96 18.94
C ARG A 347 7.23 14.96 20.07
N VAL A 348 6.63 13.79 19.87
CA VAL A 348 6.84 12.65 20.77
C VAL A 348 8.33 12.33 20.89
N SER A 349 8.78 12.00 22.10
CA SER A 349 10.19 11.81 22.44
C SER A 349 10.86 10.64 21.71
N TRP A 350 10.06 9.68 21.24
CA TRP A 350 10.51 8.51 20.48
C TRP A 350 10.58 8.76 18.96
N SER A 351 10.26 9.97 18.48
CA SER A 351 10.55 10.38 17.10
C SER A 351 11.95 10.99 16.98
N ARG A 352 12.60 10.79 15.83
CA ARG A 352 14.03 11.05 15.64
C ARG A 352 14.27 12.29 14.80
N ALA A 353 15.25 13.08 15.22
CA ALA A 353 15.90 14.06 14.37
C ALA A 353 16.89 13.30 13.49
N LEU A 354 16.54 13.10 12.22
CA LEU A 354 17.44 12.42 11.31
C LEU A 354 18.65 13.33 11.04
N THR A 355 19.78 12.71 10.75
CA THR A 355 21.04 13.38 10.41
C THR A 355 21.28 13.35 8.90
N LEU A 356 22.15 14.24 8.40
CA LEU A 356 22.54 14.25 7.00
C LEU A 356 23.19 12.92 6.58
N GLU A 357 23.92 12.27 7.48
CA GLU A 357 24.56 10.98 7.21
C GLU A 357 23.50 9.89 6.95
N GLU A 358 22.42 9.87 7.75
CA GLU A 358 21.34 8.89 7.60
C GLU A 358 20.53 9.08 6.31
N VAL A 359 20.30 10.33 5.91
CA VAL A 359 19.49 10.61 4.71
C VAL A 359 20.31 10.84 3.45
N GLY A 360 21.62 11.07 3.57
CA GLY A 360 22.53 11.36 2.46
C GLY A 360 22.40 10.39 1.28
N PRO A 361 22.28 9.06 1.51
CA PRO A 361 22.04 8.08 0.45
C PRO A 361 20.75 8.27 -0.36
N PHE A 362 19.80 9.08 0.10
CA PHE A 362 18.48 9.29 -0.52
C PHE A 362 18.30 10.70 -1.11
N LEU A 363 19.16 11.67 -0.77
CA LEU A 363 19.02 13.08 -1.20
C LEU A 363 19.54 13.34 -2.62
N GLY A 364 20.56 12.61 -3.07
CA GLY A 364 21.29 12.87 -4.33
C GLY A 364 20.64 12.38 -5.62
N GLY A 365 19.35 12.04 -5.61
CA GLY A 365 18.67 11.40 -6.75
C GLY A 365 18.95 9.90 -6.88
N ASP A 366 19.96 9.40 -6.15
CA ASP A 366 20.19 7.98 -5.90
C ASP A 366 19.02 7.43 -5.07
N ARG A 367 18.23 6.55 -5.65
CA ARG A 367 16.99 6.01 -5.03
C ARG A 367 17.29 4.82 -4.14
N GLN A 368 18.30 4.95 -3.25
CA GLN A 368 18.77 3.84 -2.41
C GLN A 368 17.72 3.37 -1.37
N TRP A 369 16.63 4.12 -1.16
CA TRP A 369 15.52 3.63 -0.32
C TRP A 369 14.89 2.36 -0.89
N ILE A 370 14.81 2.31 -2.22
CA ILE A 370 14.11 1.30 -3.01
C ILE A 370 15.06 0.56 -3.96
N ASP A 371 16.38 0.67 -3.74
CA ASP A 371 17.43 0.17 -4.65
C ASP A 371 17.23 0.62 -6.10
N GLY A 372 16.66 1.81 -6.28
CA GLY A 372 16.10 2.32 -7.53
C GLY A 372 17.12 2.57 -8.62
N ASN A 373 18.41 2.69 -8.28
CA ASN A 373 19.48 2.92 -9.26
C ASN A 373 19.59 1.79 -10.30
N SER A 374 19.10 0.59 -9.97
CA SER A 374 19.15 -0.58 -10.85
C SER A 374 17.93 -0.72 -11.79
N TRP A 375 16.80 -0.08 -11.48
CA TRP A 375 15.53 -0.36 -12.16
C TRP A 375 14.67 0.87 -12.48
N VAL A 376 14.98 2.04 -11.89
CA VAL A 376 14.32 3.31 -12.20
C VAL A 376 15.14 4.05 -13.25
N ARG A 377 14.63 4.16 -14.47
CA ARG A 377 15.26 4.92 -15.57
C ARG A 377 14.49 6.21 -15.86
N LEU A 378 14.58 7.22 -14.99
CA LEU A 378 13.96 8.52 -15.30
C LEU A 378 14.82 9.25 -16.35
N PRO A 379 14.20 10.03 -17.25
CA PRO A 379 14.94 10.96 -18.09
C PRO A 379 15.71 11.94 -17.20
N SER A 380 16.91 12.31 -17.62
CA SER A 380 17.60 13.44 -16.99
C SER A 380 16.76 14.70 -17.12
N PRO A 381 16.76 15.59 -16.12
CA PRO A 381 16.18 16.92 -16.30
C PRO A 381 16.79 17.54 -17.56
N LEU A 382 15.94 18.12 -18.43
CA LEU A 382 16.38 18.77 -19.65
C LEU A 382 17.51 19.76 -19.31
N PRO A 383 18.63 19.77 -20.06
CA PRO A 383 19.63 20.80 -19.88
C PRO A 383 18.98 22.17 -20.11
N PRO A 384 19.43 23.23 -19.43
CA PRO A 384 18.94 24.58 -19.68
C PRO A 384 19.06 24.88 -21.18
N THR A 385 17.99 25.43 -21.75
CA THR A 385 17.93 25.74 -23.17
C THR A 385 19.14 26.61 -23.58
N PRO A 386 19.70 26.45 -24.80
CA PRO A 386 20.90 27.17 -25.24
C PRO A 386 20.76 28.69 -25.32
N ASP A 387 19.61 29.24 -24.96
CA ASP A 387 19.25 30.65 -25.15
C ASP A 387 19.66 31.50 -23.95
N GLY A 388 20.89 31.31 -23.44
CA GLY A 388 21.76 32.32 -22.79
C GLY A 388 21.17 33.37 -21.84
N ARG A 389 19.99 33.15 -21.25
CA ARG A 389 19.40 34.02 -20.24
C ARG A 389 19.50 33.27 -18.92
N GLU A 390 20.56 33.58 -18.19
CA GLU A 390 20.61 33.36 -16.75
C GLU A 390 19.44 34.14 -16.14
N ASP A 391 18.31 33.46 -15.90
CA ASP A 391 17.36 33.95 -14.91
C ASP A 391 18.06 33.85 -13.56
N ALA A 392 18.42 35.03 -13.06
CA ALA A 392 19.20 35.21 -11.85
C ALA A 392 18.71 34.28 -10.73
N ALA A 393 19.62 33.47 -10.22
CA ALA A 393 19.49 32.87 -8.91
C ALA A 393 19.03 33.96 -7.93
N THR A 394 17.79 33.85 -7.44
CA THR A 394 17.33 34.64 -6.30
C THR A 394 18.19 34.25 -5.12
N THR A 395 19.25 35.04 -4.94
CA THR A 395 20.04 35.15 -3.73
C THR A 395 19.06 35.40 -2.57
N PRO A 396 19.23 34.75 -1.40
CA PRO A 396 18.41 35.07 -0.25
C PRO A 396 18.64 36.55 0.10
N LEU A 397 17.56 37.33 0.18
CA LEU A 397 17.62 38.71 0.64
C LEU A 397 18.26 38.75 2.04
N PRO A 398 19.23 39.66 2.31
CA PRO A 398 19.77 39.82 3.65
C PRO A 398 18.69 40.44 4.55
N ILE A 399 18.29 39.71 5.58
CA ILE A 399 17.36 40.23 6.59
C ILE A 399 18.14 41.23 7.46
N SER A 400 17.80 42.50 7.29
CA SER A 400 18.29 43.64 8.07
C SER A 400 18.12 43.41 9.57
N SER A 401 19.19 43.64 10.32
CA SER A 401 19.22 43.71 11.78
C SER A 401 18.29 44.83 12.28
N GLY A 402 17.21 44.45 12.97
CA GLY A 402 16.35 45.32 13.77
C GLY A 402 16.29 44.81 15.21
N SER A 403 16.59 45.71 16.14
CA SER A 403 16.72 45.65 17.62
C SER A 403 16.11 44.47 18.42
N PRO A 404 16.75 44.10 19.57
CA PRO A 404 16.29 43.00 20.42
C PRO A 404 14.97 43.30 21.13
N PRO A 405 14.10 42.29 21.36
CA PRO A 405 12.89 42.45 22.17
C PRO A 405 13.23 42.66 23.67
N PRO A 406 12.37 43.35 24.43
CA PRO A 406 12.59 43.59 25.86
C PRO A 406 12.52 42.28 26.66
N PRO A 407 13.20 42.19 27.82
CA PRO A 407 13.21 40.99 28.64
C PRO A 407 11.82 40.66 29.19
N PRO A 408 11.47 39.37 29.35
CA PRO A 408 10.17 38.95 29.87
C PRO A 408 10.01 39.31 31.37
N PRO A 409 8.77 39.58 31.83
CA PRO A 409 8.49 39.83 33.23
C PRO A 409 8.71 38.56 34.09
N PRO A 410 8.97 38.72 35.40
CA PRO A 410 9.23 37.58 36.29
C PRO A 410 8.00 36.68 36.47
N PRO A 411 8.19 35.37 36.73
CA PRO A 411 7.10 34.41 36.85
C PRO A 411 6.22 34.68 38.07
N PRO A 412 4.89 34.50 37.97
CA PRO A 412 3.99 34.54 39.13
C PRO A 412 4.19 33.30 40.02
N PRO A 413 3.84 33.39 41.33
CA PRO A 413 4.14 32.35 42.30
C PRO A 413 3.27 31.09 42.11
N ALA A 414 3.81 29.98 42.62
CA ALA A 414 3.27 28.63 42.50
C ALA A 414 1.90 28.42 43.16
N SER A 415 1.19 27.42 42.61
CA SER A 415 0.15 26.58 43.22
C SER A 415 -1.30 27.09 43.15
N VAL A 416 -2.11 26.48 42.27
CA VAL A 416 -3.38 25.83 42.64
C VAL A 416 -3.64 24.68 41.63
N VAL A 417 -3.74 23.46 42.14
CA VAL A 417 -4.17 22.26 41.40
C VAL A 417 -5.69 22.34 41.15
N PRO A 418 -6.18 22.27 39.90
CA PRO A 418 -7.60 22.00 39.63
C PRO A 418 -7.86 20.48 39.54
N PRO A 419 -9.10 20.04 39.79
CA PRO A 419 -9.42 18.65 40.07
C PRO A 419 -9.34 17.76 38.81
N THR A 420 -9.01 16.51 39.06
CA THR A 420 -9.01 15.39 38.11
C THR A 420 -10.31 15.34 37.29
N PRO A 421 -10.25 15.27 35.95
CA PRO A 421 -11.44 14.94 35.15
C PRO A 421 -11.85 13.48 35.40
N PRO A 422 -13.15 13.14 35.29
CA PRO A 422 -13.62 11.79 35.54
C PRO A 422 -13.03 10.82 34.51
N SER A 423 -12.64 9.64 34.98
CA SER A 423 -12.21 8.51 34.14
C SER A 423 -13.23 8.27 33.03
N VAL A 424 -12.83 8.54 31.80
CA VAL A 424 -13.53 8.05 30.62
C VAL A 424 -13.19 6.57 30.51
N GLU A 425 -14.22 5.73 30.60
CA GLU A 425 -14.13 4.29 30.36
C GLU A 425 -13.47 4.03 28.99
N PRO A 426 -12.52 3.08 28.89
CA PRO A 426 -11.87 2.77 27.63
C PRO A 426 -12.90 2.31 26.59
N PRO A 427 -12.80 2.76 25.32
CA PRO A 427 -13.64 2.22 24.26
C PRO A 427 -13.37 0.72 24.12
N VAL A 428 -14.46 -0.05 24.15
CA VAL A 428 -14.49 -1.49 23.95
C VAL A 428 -13.83 -1.83 22.62
N LEU A 429 -12.82 -2.71 22.66
CA LEU A 429 -12.18 -3.30 21.49
C LEU A 429 -13.25 -3.87 20.54
N PRO A 430 -13.16 -3.66 19.22
CA PRO A 430 -14.02 -4.37 18.29
C PRO A 430 -13.80 -5.88 18.44
N SER A 431 -14.83 -6.56 18.93
CA SER A 431 -14.93 -8.02 19.00
C SER A 431 -14.95 -8.58 17.58
N GLY A 432 -13.83 -9.19 17.17
CA GLY A 432 -13.66 -9.77 15.83
C GLY A 432 -12.21 -10.12 15.48
N PHE A 433 -11.23 -9.55 16.19
CA PHE A 433 -9.82 -9.94 16.09
C PHE A 433 -9.30 -10.41 17.45
N ALA A 434 -9.36 -11.72 17.68
CA ALA A 434 -8.63 -12.32 18.79
C ALA A 434 -7.18 -12.61 18.34
N THR A 435 -6.25 -11.67 18.57
CA THR A 435 -4.84 -12.03 18.82
C THR A 435 -4.70 -12.36 20.30
N ALA A 436 -5.31 -13.46 20.72
CA ALA A 436 -5.25 -13.89 22.10
C ALA A 436 -3.94 -14.68 22.35
N GLY A 437 -2.90 -13.96 22.76
CA GLY A 437 -1.78 -14.55 23.52
C GLY A 437 -0.56 -15.05 22.76
N LEU A 438 -0.32 -14.58 21.54
CA LEU A 438 0.94 -14.82 20.84
C LEU A 438 1.74 -13.51 20.81
N GLU A 439 2.52 -13.25 21.86
CA GLU A 439 3.51 -12.16 21.83
C GLU A 439 4.69 -12.56 20.93
N PRO A 440 5.13 -11.71 19.97
CA PRO A 440 6.40 -11.92 19.29
C PRO A 440 7.52 -11.65 20.29
N ALA A 441 8.10 -12.71 20.83
CA ALA A 441 9.26 -12.56 21.67
C ALA A 441 10.44 -12.06 20.81
N ALA A 442 11.18 -11.03 21.22
CA ALA A 442 12.35 -10.50 20.51
C ALA A 442 13.44 -11.56 20.23
N ALA A 443 13.91 -11.73 18.98
CA ALA A 443 15.00 -12.65 18.65
C ALA A 443 16.06 -12.05 17.74
N SER A 444 17.30 -12.47 18.00
CA SER A 444 18.54 -12.16 17.28
C SER A 444 19.12 -13.40 16.60
N GLY A 445 18.26 -14.23 16.00
CA GLY A 445 18.61 -15.58 15.54
C GLY A 445 18.26 -15.85 14.08
N ASN A 446 19.00 -16.76 13.42
CA ASN A 446 18.73 -17.19 12.05
C ASN A 446 18.12 -18.61 12.04
N ALA A 447 17.23 -18.92 11.09
CA ALA A 447 16.62 -20.25 10.96
C ALA A 447 17.59 -21.30 10.34
N THR A 448 18.89 -21.01 10.24
CA THR A 448 19.86 -21.87 9.55
C THR A 448 20.00 -23.22 10.24
N GLY A 449 19.86 -23.27 11.57
CA GLY A 449 19.88 -24.52 12.34
C GLY A 449 18.74 -25.47 11.94
N VAL A 450 17.51 -24.96 11.88
CA VAL A 450 16.33 -25.74 11.48
C VAL A 450 16.43 -26.18 10.02
N ILE A 451 16.84 -25.30 9.10
CA ILE A 451 17.02 -25.67 7.69
C ILE A 451 18.17 -26.67 7.50
N ALA A 452 19.27 -26.54 8.24
CA ALA A 452 20.36 -27.52 8.20
C ALA A 452 19.92 -28.89 8.71
N ALA A 453 19.09 -28.93 9.75
CA ALA A 453 18.49 -30.17 10.24
C ALA A 453 17.50 -30.78 9.22
N LEU A 454 16.69 -29.96 8.55
CA LEU A 454 15.83 -30.42 7.45
C LEU A 454 16.64 -30.97 6.27
N ARG A 455 17.78 -30.34 5.92
CA ARG A 455 18.70 -30.84 4.89
C ARG A 455 19.30 -32.21 5.23
N ALA A 456 19.44 -32.52 6.51
CA ALA A 456 20.00 -33.79 6.98
C ALA A 456 18.97 -34.93 7.02
N ASP A 457 17.66 -34.63 7.02
CA ASP A 457 16.60 -35.64 7.05
C ASP A 457 16.09 -35.97 5.63
N PRO A 458 16.27 -37.21 5.14
CA PRO A 458 15.89 -37.60 3.79
C PRO A 458 14.39 -37.53 3.50
N ARG A 459 13.53 -37.46 4.53
CA ARG A 459 12.06 -37.32 4.37
C ARG A 459 11.66 -36.00 3.69
N PHE A 460 12.51 -34.99 3.75
CA PHE A 460 12.22 -33.64 3.24
C PHE A 460 13.03 -33.27 2.00
N SER A 461 13.71 -34.23 1.37
CA SER A 461 14.62 -33.97 0.25
C SER A 461 13.97 -33.23 -0.92
N ILE A 462 12.68 -33.46 -1.22
CA ILE A 462 11.95 -32.69 -2.23
C ILE A 462 11.77 -31.23 -1.78
N PHE A 463 11.25 -31.01 -0.58
CA PHE A 463 11.01 -29.66 -0.04
C PHE A 463 12.31 -28.86 0.08
N VAL A 464 13.37 -29.48 0.62
CA VAL A 464 14.71 -28.89 0.71
C VAL A 464 15.27 -28.55 -0.67
N GLY A 465 15.14 -29.45 -1.65
CA GLY A 465 15.57 -29.18 -3.02
C GLY A 465 14.83 -28.01 -3.69
N LEU A 466 13.59 -27.72 -3.27
CA LEU A 466 12.88 -26.51 -3.68
C LEU A 466 13.41 -25.27 -2.97
N LEU A 467 13.68 -25.35 -1.66
CA LEU A 467 14.26 -24.25 -0.89
C LEU A 467 15.60 -23.79 -1.47
N ASP A 468 16.47 -24.74 -1.81
CA ASP A 468 17.80 -24.47 -2.38
C ASP A 468 17.74 -23.82 -3.78
N LYS A 469 16.60 -23.92 -4.48
CA LYS A 469 16.40 -23.32 -5.81
C LYS A 469 16.02 -21.84 -5.81
N GLY A 470 15.39 -21.31 -4.75
CA GLY A 470 14.82 -19.95 -4.85
C GLY A 470 14.45 -19.25 -3.53
N PHE A 471 14.68 -19.87 -2.37
CA PHE A 471 14.23 -19.31 -1.09
C PHE A 471 15.30 -19.30 0.00
N ALA A 472 16.21 -20.29 0.01
CA ALA A 472 17.23 -20.45 1.06
C ALA A 472 18.23 -19.30 1.15
N ALA A 473 18.46 -18.55 0.08
CA ALA A 473 19.38 -17.40 0.06
C ALA A 473 18.79 -16.12 0.70
N ASN A 474 17.46 -16.05 0.87
CA ASN A 474 16.74 -14.84 1.30
C ASN A 474 15.78 -15.09 2.48
N LEU A 475 16.04 -16.11 3.30
CA LEU A 475 15.25 -16.38 4.51
C LEU A 475 15.41 -15.23 5.51
N PRO A 476 14.31 -14.56 5.92
CA PRO A 476 14.41 -13.42 6.81
C PRO A 476 14.81 -13.85 8.22
N LEU A 477 15.52 -12.96 8.93
CA LEU A 477 15.88 -13.11 10.35
C LEU A 477 14.65 -12.78 11.21
N GLN A 478 13.73 -13.73 11.35
CA GLN A 478 12.52 -13.57 12.17
C GLN A 478 12.20 -14.86 12.92
N PRO A 479 11.44 -14.79 14.04
CA PRO A 479 10.70 -15.93 14.54
C PRO A 479 9.86 -16.55 13.43
N LEU A 480 9.90 -17.87 13.29
CA LEU A 480 9.42 -18.54 12.09
C LEU A 480 8.81 -19.90 12.41
N THR A 481 7.62 -20.16 11.86
CA THR A 481 6.97 -21.46 11.88
C THR A 481 6.96 -22.02 10.48
N ILE A 482 7.62 -23.17 10.29
CA ILE A 482 7.71 -23.84 9.00
C ILE A 482 6.74 -25.02 9.00
N SER A 483 5.80 -25.01 8.06
CA SER A 483 4.97 -26.18 7.76
C SER A 483 5.71 -27.03 6.73
N VAL A 484 6.26 -28.17 7.15
CA VAL A 484 7.20 -28.97 6.35
C VAL A 484 6.50 -30.19 5.77
N PRO A 485 6.24 -30.24 4.45
CA PRO A 485 5.68 -31.42 3.80
C PRO A 485 6.73 -32.52 3.63
N GLU A 486 6.39 -33.77 3.97
CA GLU A 486 7.21 -34.93 3.62
C GLU A 486 7.18 -35.20 2.10
N ASN A 487 8.15 -35.97 1.60
CA ASN A 487 8.21 -36.36 0.19
C ASN A 487 6.89 -36.98 -0.33
N ALA A 488 6.19 -37.75 0.51
CA ALA A 488 4.90 -38.37 0.16
C ALA A 488 3.77 -37.33 -0.03
N ALA A 489 3.83 -36.17 0.64
CA ALA A 489 2.85 -35.11 0.47
C ALA A 489 2.87 -34.54 -0.96
N PHE A 490 4.05 -34.47 -1.59
CA PHE A 490 4.20 -34.00 -2.97
C PHE A 490 3.58 -34.93 -4.02
N ALA A 491 3.41 -36.22 -3.71
CA ALA A 491 2.73 -37.16 -4.60
C ALA A 491 1.21 -36.88 -4.73
N ARG A 492 0.66 -36.05 -3.84
CA ARG A 492 -0.75 -35.59 -3.90
C ARG A 492 -0.95 -34.41 -4.86
N LEU A 493 0.13 -33.80 -5.35
CA LEU A 493 0.04 -32.82 -6.43
C LEU A 493 -0.36 -33.53 -7.72
N GLY A 494 -1.16 -32.85 -8.55
CA GLY A 494 -1.55 -33.34 -9.86
C GLY A 494 -0.36 -33.53 -10.80
N PRO A 495 -0.52 -34.32 -11.87
CA PRO A 495 0.55 -34.60 -12.84
C PRO A 495 1.19 -33.30 -13.35
N GLY A 496 2.53 -33.20 -13.27
CA GLY A 496 3.30 -32.05 -13.78
C GLY A 496 3.19 -30.75 -12.96
N GLN A 497 2.39 -30.69 -11.89
CA GLN A 497 2.27 -29.49 -11.05
C GLN A 497 3.58 -29.16 -10.32
N LEU A 498 4.24 -30.17 -9.76
CA LEU A 498 5.54 -29.97 -9.09
C LEU A 498 6.60 -29.46 -10.07
N ASP A 499 6.61 -29.95 -11.30
CA ASP A 499 7.55 -29.48 -12.32
C ASP A 499 7.22 -28.06 -12.77
N THR A 500 5.93 -27.71 -12.83
CA THR A 500 5.46 -26.34 -13.09
C THR A 500 5.92 -25.39 -11.98
N ILE A 501 5.80 -25.79 -10.71
CA ILE A 501 6.30 -25.01 -9.56
C ILE A 501 7.82 -24.84 -9.66
N LYS A 502 8.55 -25.92 -9.97
CA LYS A 502 10.02 -25.89 -10.10
C LYS A 502 10.54 -25.01 -11.24
N ALA A 503 9.75 -24.84 -12.30
CA ALA A 503 10.16 -24.14 -13.52
C ALA A 503 9.87 -22.63 -13.48
N ASP A 504 9.04 -22.17 -12.54
CA ASP A 504 8.61 -20.78 -12.42
C ASP A 504 9.08 -20.23 -11.08
N GLU A 505 10.12 -19.39 -11.09
CA GLU A 505 10.79 -18.86 -9.89
C GLU A 505 9.85 -18.06 -8.98
N ALA A 506 8.90 -17.31 -9.56
CA ALA A 506 7.93 -16.55 -8.79
C ALA A 506 6.85 -17.45 -8.17
N LEU A 507 6.39 -18.46 -8.91
CA LEU A 507 5.50 -19.48 -8.38
C LEU A 507 6.17 -20.32 -7.30
N LEU A 508 7.45 -20.64 -7.47
CA LEU A 508 8.27 -21.33 -6.49
C LEU A 508 8.40 -20.50 -5.21
N TYR A 509 8.68 -19.20 -5.33
CA TYR A 509 8.76 -18.30 -4.18
C TYR A 509 7.43 -18.18 -3.43
N GLU A 510 6.32 -18.05 -4.14
CA GLU A 510 4.98 -17.98 -3.54
C GLU A 510 4.56 -19.29 -2.88
N PHE A 511 4.83 -20.41 -3.56
CA PHE A 511 4.63 -21.75 -3.03
C PHE A 511 5.45 -21.99 -1.76
N LEU A 512 6.75 -21.68 -1.79
CA LEU A 512 7.62 -21.85 -0.64
C LEU A 512 7.18 -20.90 0.47
N GLY A 513 7.04 -19.61 0.20
CA GLY A 513 6.65 -18.60 1.19
C GLY A 513 5.35 -18.91 1.94
N TYR A 514 4.39 -19.62 1.33
CA TYR A 514 3.16 -20.03 2.01
C TYR A 514 3.37 -21.11 3.08
N HIS A 515 4.48 -21.85 3.04
CA HIS A 515 4.89 -22.80 4.07
C HIS A 515 5.62 -22.14 5.26
N PHE A 516 5.94 -20.86 5.15
CA PHE A 516 6.68 -20.09 6.16
C PHE A 516 5.73 -19.09 6.81
N ALA A 517 5.19 -19.45 7.97
CA ALA A 517 4.37 -18.57 8.79
C ALA A 517 5.26 -17.62 9.60
N ASP A 518 4.88 -16.36 9.66
CA ASP A 518 5.58 -15.31 10.40
C ASP A 518 5.29 -15.48 11.88
N GLY A 519 6.31 -15.72 12.70
CA GLY A 519 6.15 -15.94 14.14
C GLY A 519 6.58 -17.34 14.58
N PHE A 520 6.79 -17.51 15.88
CA PHE A 520 7.18 -18.77 16.50
C PHE A 520 5.98 -19.38 17.21
N TYR A 521 5.46 -20.47 16.64
CA TYR A 521 4.20 -21.07 17.08
C TYR A 521 4.34 -22.54 17.43
N PRO A 522 4.98 -22.89 18.57
CA PRO A 522 4.95 -24.25 19.08
C PRO A 522 3.52 -24.76 19.26
N LYS A 523 3.34 -26.08 19.24
CA LYS A 523 2.01 -26.71 19.35
C LYS A 523 1.20 -26.20 20.55
N ALA A 524 1.85 -26.08 21.71
CA ALA A 524 1.19 -25.64 22.93
C ALA A 524 0.60 -24.23 22.79
N ASP A 525 1.34 -23.32 22.15
CA ASP A 525 0.93 -21.94 21.95
C ASP A 525 -0.18 -21.83 20.90
N LEU A 526 -0.13 -22.64 19.84
CA LEU A 526 -1.21 -22.75 18.87
C LEU A 526 -2.50 -23.24 19.52
N LEU A 527 -2.46 -24.31 20.32
CA LEU A 527 -3.64 -24.82 21.02
C LEU A 527 -4.22 -23.80 21.99
N ALA A 528 -3.36 -23.09 22.73
CA ALA A 528 -3.78 -22.04 23.65
C ALA A 528 -4.43 -20.86 22.92
N ALA A 529 -3.88 -20.45 21.78
CA ALA A 529 -4.43 -19.38 20.96
C ALA A 529 -5.77 -19.78 20.30
N ILE A 530 -5.86 -21.01 19.79
CA ILE A 530 -7.09 -21.58 19.20
C ILE A 530 -8.20 -21.65 20.25
N ALA A 531 -7.90 -22.13 21.47
CA ALA A 531 -8.88 -22.22 22.55
C ALA A 531 -9.44 -20.85 22.99
N LYS A 532 -8.68 -19.77 22.78
CA LYS A 532 -9.12 -18.40 23.06
C LYS A 532 -9.80 -17.73 21.87
N SER A 533 -9.75 -18.32 20.67
CA SER A 533 -10.36 -17.77 19.47
C SER A 533 -11.86 -18.06 19.41
N THR A 534 -12.67 -17.02 19.17
CA THR A 534 -14.13 -17.17 19.00
C THR A 534 -14.53 -17.92 17.74
N SER A 535 -13.66 -17.99 16.73
CA SER A 535 -13.87 -18.75 15.50
C SER A 535 -13.26 -20.16 15.54
N GLY A 536 -12.61 -20.54 16.66
CA GLY A 536 -11.86 -21.80 16.76
C GLY A 536 -10.66 -21.89 15.81
N THR A 537 -10.25 -20.76 15.24
CA THR A 537 -9.18 -20.67 14.23
C THR A 537 -8.29 -19.46 14.51
N VAL A 538 -6.99 -19.57 14.23
CA VAL A 538 -5.99 -18.51 14.34
C VAL A 538 -5.33 -18.32 12.98
N SER A 539 -5.42 -17.13 12.40
CA SER A 539 -4.78 -16.83 11.11
C SER A 539 -3.50 -16.05 11.32
N VAL A 540 -2.42 -16.47 10.66
CA VAL A 540 -1.11 -15.82 10.74
C VAL A 540 -0.59 -15.47 9.35
N PRO A 541 0.13 -14.35 9.19
CA PRO A 541 0.71 -14.02 7.90
C PRO A 541 1.83 -15.02 7.54
N THR A 542 2.05 -15.18 6.24
CA THR A 542 3.12 -16.01 5.68
C THR A 542 4.10 -15.15 4.89
N GLN A 543 5.30 -15.67 4.69
CA GLN A 543 6.32 -15.04 3.85
C GLN A 543 5.92 -14.97 2.36
N GLY A 544 4.88 -15.72 1.94
CA GLY A 544 4.22 -15.57 0.63
C GLY A 544 3.31 -14.33 0.52
N GLY A 545 3.05 -13.66 1.64
CA GLY A 545 2.16 -12.50 1.75
C GLY A 545 0.67 -12.85 1.64
N SER A 546 0.33 -14.09 1.99
CA SER A 546 -1.03 -14.58 2.26
C SER A 546 -1.12 -15.02 3.73
N TYR A 547 -2.32 -15.37 4.22
CA TYR A 547 -2.49 -15.88 5.58
C TYR A 547 -2.64 -17.40 5.55
N VAL A 548 -2.03 -18.07 6.53
CA VAL A 548 -2.31 -19.47 6.83
C VAL A 548 -3.11 -19.54 8.12
N SER A 549 -4.08 -20.45 8.16
CA SER A 549 -4.97 -20.63 9.31
C SER A 549 -4.62 -21.90 10.08
N PHE A 550 -4.61 -21.80 11.40
CA PHE A 550 -4.45 -22.92 12.32
C PHE A 550 -5.75 -23.16 13.08
N SER A 551 -6.22 -24.39 13.09
CA SER A 551 -7.32 -24.85 13.93
C SER A 551 -6.95 -26.18 14.60
N SER A 552 -7.81 -26.72 15.44
CA SER A 552 -7.57 -28.03 16.08
C SER A 552 -8.78 -28.93 16.01
N VAL A 553 -8.52 -30.24 15.84
CA VAL A 553 -9.50 -31.31 16.02
C VAL A 553 -8.97 -32.22 17.11
N GLY A 554 -9.47 -32.04 18.33
CA GLY A 554 -8.84 -32.60 19.53
C GLY A 554 -7.45 -32.00 19.73
N ASP A 555 -6.44 -32.85 19.87
CA ASP A 555 -5.03 -32.46 20.07
C ASP A 555 -4.23 -32.35 18.75
N VAL A 556 -4.90 -32.55 17.60
CA VAL A 556 -4.27 -32.48 16.28
C VAL A 556 -4.48 -31.08 15.69
N ILE A 557 -3.37 -30.38 15.43
CA ILE A 557 -3.38 -29.11 14.70
C ILE A 557 -3.72 -29.36 13.23
N LYS A 558 -4.60 -28.52 12.69
CA LYS A 558 -4.95 -28.43 11.28
C LYS A 558 -4.39 -27.12 10.72
N VAL A 559 -3.85 -27.19 9.52
CA VAL A 559 -3.41 -26.02 8.75
C VAL A 559 -4.34 -25.87 7.55
N ASP A 560 -4.87 -24.66 7.34
CA ASP A 560 -5.91 -24.33 6.35
C ASP A 560 -7.14 -25.25 6.38
N GLY A 561 -7.48 -25.70 7.58
CA GLY A 561 -8.61 -26.60 7.86
C GLY A 561 -8.51 -27.99 7.22
N SER A 562 -7.53 -28.23 6.35
CA SER A 562 -7.50 -29.36 5.42
C SER A 562 -6.29 -30.28 5.63
N THR A 563 -5.12 -29.75 5.98
CA THR A 563 -3.93 -30.57 6.22
C THR A 563 -3.69 -30.77 7.71
N SER A 564 -3.40 -32.01 8.12
CA SER A 564 -3.03 -32.30 9.51
C SER A 564 -1.54 -32.06 9.72
N VAL A 565 -1.19 -31.48 10.86
CA VAL A 565 0.17 -31.61 11.42
C VAL A 565 0.34 -33.04 11.92
N THR A 566 1.24 -33.79 11.29
CA THR A 566 1.52 -35.20 11.63
C THR A 566 2.58 -35.34 12.70
N GLU A 567 3.52 -34.40 12.75
CA GLU A 567 4.57 -34.32 13.78
C GLU A 567 4.77 -32.84 14.14
N ALA A 568 4.18 -32.42 15.25
CA ALA A 568 4.30 -31.05 15.72
C ALA A 568 5.62 -30.85 16.48
N ASP A 569 6.20 -29.65 16.42
CA ASP A 569 7.43 -29.31 17.13
C ASP A 569 8.60 -30.24 16.75
N PHE A 570 8.59 -30.74 15.51
CA PHE A 570 9.58 -31.68 14.99
C PHE A 570 11.01 -31.16 15.15
N LEU A 571 11.20 -29.86 14.86
CA LEU A 571 12.41 -29.13 15.19
C LEU A 571 12.01 -27.86 15.91
N VAL A 572 12.60 -27.63 17.09
CA VAL A 572 12.42 -26.39 17.85
C VAL A 572 13.79 -25.80 18.12
N ASP A 573 14.03 -24.63 17.55
CA ASP A 573 15.18 -23.80 17.83
C ASP A 573 14.70 -22.61 18.66
N SER A 574 14.45 -22.84 19.95
CA SER A 574 13.96 -21.81 20.87
C SER A 574 14.85 -20.56 20.95
N PRO A 575 16.21 -20.66 20.91
CA PRO A 575 17.08 -19.50 20.85
C PRO A 575 16.84 -18.62 19.61
N ASN A 576 16.65 -19.23 18.43
CA ASN A 576 16.40 -18.50 17.19
C ASN A 576 14.91 -18.30 16.88
N LYS A 577 14.03 -18.82 17.75
CA LYS A 577 12.57 -18.79 17.62
C LYS A 577 12.08 -19.35 16.30
N ALA A 578 12.64 -20.50 15.90
CA ALA A 578 12.17 -21.23 14.74
C ALA A 578 11.56 -22.57 15.18
N VAL A 579 10.40 -22.92 14.62
CA VAL A 579 9.77 -24.23 14.82
C VAL A 579 9.36 -24.82 13.48
N ALA A 580 9.52 -26.13 13.32
CA ALA A 580 9.02 -26.87 12.18
C ALA A 580 7.94 -27.86 12.62
N HIS A 581 6.80 -27.85 11.93
CA HIS A 581 5.76 -28.87 12.04
C HIS A 581 5.69 -29.66 10.75
N VAL A 582 5.71 -30.98 10.83
CA VAL A 582 5.53 -31.84 9.66
C VAL A 582 4.05 -31.91 9.30
N ILE A 583 3.72 -31.75 8.02
CA ILE A 583 2.34 -31.72 7.51
C ILE A 583 2.06 -32.86 6.52
N ALA A 584 0.81 -33.34 6.52
CA ALA A 584 0.37 -34.49 5.70
C ALA A 584 0.20 -34.19 4.20
N SER A 585 0.01 -32.92 3.84
CA SER A 585 -0.21 -32.43 2.48
C SER A 585 0.49 -31.10 2.29
N VAL A 586 0.91 -30.84 1.06
CA VAL A 586 1.56 -29.59 0.65
C VAL A 586 0.57 -28.43 0.78
N LEU A 587 1.03 -27.26 1.25
CA LEU A 587 0.20 -26.06 1.29
C LEU A 587 0.23 -25.37 -0.08
N LEU A 588 -0.95 -25.01 -0.58
CA LEU A 588 -1.10 -24.23 -1.80
C LEU A 588 -1.95 -23.01 -1.45
N SER A 589 -1.40 -21.81 -1.63
CA SER A 589 -2.23 -20.60 -1.55
C SER A 589 -3.26 -20.60 -2.67
N GLN A 590 -4.31 -19.79 -2.54
CA GLN A 590 -5.29 -19.63 -3.63
C GLN A 590 -4.59 -19.18 -4.93
N ASP A 591 -3.63 -18.26 -4.83
CA ASP A 591 -2.85 -17.78 -5.96
C ASP A 591 -2.06 -18.93 -6.62
N VAL A 592 -1.40 -19.81 -5.86
CA VAL A 592 -0.69 -20.99 -6.40
C VAL A 592 -1.67 -21.96 -7.05
N THR A 593 -2.82 -22.18 -6.42
CA THR A 593 -3.88 -23.09 -6.91
C THR A 593 -4.41 -22.63 -8.27
N ASP A 594 -4.76 -21.34 -8.38
CA ASP A 594 -5.25 -20.73 -9.63
C ASP A 594 -4.20 -20.82 -10.74
N SER A 595 -2.93 -20.69 -10.36
CA SER A 595 -1.80 -20.76 -11.27
C SER A 595 -1.61 -22.14 -11.88
N LEU A 596 -1.72 -23.18 -11.04
CA LEU A 596 -1.62 -24.57 -11.47
C LEU A 596 -2.82 -24.99 -12.34
N ALA A 597 -4.01 -24.44 -12.07
CA ALA A 597 -5.20 -24.64 -12.90
C ALA A 597 -5.08 -23.96 -14.27
N SER A 598 -4.43 -22.80 -14.35
CA SER A 598 -4.24 -22.10 -15.63
C SER A 598 -3.25 -22.81 -16.58
N SER A 599 -2.33 -23.61 -16.05
CA SER A 599 -1.34 -24.37 -16.83
C SER A 599 -1.87 -25.69 -17.41
N SER A 600 -3.03 -26.17 -16.97
CA SER A 600 -3.61 -27.45 -17.42
C SER A 600 -4.69 -27.31 -18.51
N SER A 601 -4.97 -26.09 -18.97
CA SER A 601 -5.94 -25.84 -20.05
C SER A 601 -5.32 -26.16 -21.42
N PRO A 602 -5.96 -26.99 -22.27
CA PRO A 602 -5.49 -27.18 -23.64
C PRO A 602 -5.60 -25.86 -24.43
N PRO A 603 -4.72 -25.61 -25.41
CA PRO A 603 -4.80 -24.40 -26.22
C PRO A 603 -6.18 -24.34 -26.92
N PRO A 604 -6.77 -23.14 -27.06
CA PRO A 604 -8.02 -23.01 -27.81
C PRO A 604 -7.78 -23.49 -29.25
N HIS A 605 -8.72 -24.29 -29.76
CA HIS A 605 -8.71 -24.71 -31.15
C HIS A 605 -8.64 -23.48 -32.07
N PRO A 606 -7.81 -23.51 -33.13
CA PRO A 606 -7.79 -22.43 -34.11
C PRO A 606 -9.17 -22.35 -34.77
N VAL A 607 -9.79 -21.17 -34.69
CA VAL A 607 -11.00 -20.80 -35.45
C VAL A 607 -10.57 -20.11 -36.74
#